data_AF-A0A3D9BPJ6-F1
#
_entry.id   AF-A0A3D9BPJ6-F1
#
_cell.length_a   1.000
_cell.length_b   1.000
_cell.length_c   1.000
_cell.angle_alpha   90.00
_cell.angle_beta   90.00
_cell.angle_gamma   90.00
#
_symmetry.space_group_name_H-M   'P 1'
#
loop_
_entity.id
_entity.type
_entity.pdbx_description
1 polymer ?
#
loop_
_entity_poly.entity_id
_entity_poly.type
_entity_poly.pdbx_seq_one_letter_code
_entity_poly.pdbx_strand_id
1 'polypeptide(L)'
;MKILKKAVLAFLLILTLLCLGFYFYFDQKFSPEENYLTVKNESGKVRVKWLGENKNVMLLPVHFQNDSTTYFMQFDTGSPNTIFYQNSLAILKNKNQIKTKFTVGNTEVSSDRFKIISMVESKNKDSITIIGTIGSDILDQNKTLINFKENYVVFNLSKEPQSFNNSKMDFKFKKRKIIITGILNEKKEKFLYDSGTSAYELLTHKEAWENLKLPNSKPVVEKTQSWERILTSYTAKSNQIIKFKNKELLLSEVTYVEGISQSQYMLMKFSGMTGMLGNKIFLNNSLYIDCKEEKISIN
;
A
#
# COMPACT_ATOMS: atom_id res chain seq x y z
N MET A 1 -44.36 -13.45 -30.28
CA MET A 1 -42.90 -13.68 -30.21
C MET A 1 -42.03 -12.48 -30.62
N LYS A 2 -42.26 -11.79 -31.75
CA LYS A 2 -41.39 -10.68 -32.20
C LYS A 2 -41.38 -9.47 -31.24
N ILE A 3 -42.53 -9.11 -30.67
CA ILE A 3 -42.66 -7.97 -29.72
C ILE A 3 -41.93 -8.27 -28.41
N LEU A 4 -42.12 -9.47 -27.85
CA LEU A 4 -41.42 -9.92 -26.64
C LEU A 4 -39.88 -9.93 -26.84
N LYS A 5 -39.40 -10.43 -28.00
CA LYS A 5 -37.96 -10.39 -28.34
C LYS A 5 -37.42 -8.96 -28.38
N LYS A 6 -38.17 -8.01 -28.97
CA LYS A 6 -37.78 -6.59 -29.00
C LYS A 6 -37.79 -5.96 -27.60
N ALA A 7 -38.77 -6.27 -26.77
CA ALA A 7 -38.86 -5.78 -25.39
C ALA A 7 -37.70 -6.30 -24.52
N VAL A 8 -37.37 -7.59 -24.63
CA VAL A 8 -36.21 -8.19 -23.94
C VAL A 8 -34.89 -7.56 -24.43
N LEU A 9 -34.73 -7.35 -25.73
CA LEU A 9 -33.53 -6.71 -26.28
C LEU A 9 -33.38 -5.26 -25.78
N ALA A 10 -34.47 -4.50 -25.76
CA ALA A 10 -34.48 -3.13 -25.24
C ALA A 10 -34.15 -3.10 -23.73
N PHE A 11 -34.71 -4.03 -22.96
CA PHE A 11 -34.41 -4.17 -21.53
C PHE A 11 -32.93 -4.52 -21.30
N LEU A 12 -32.37 -5.49 -22.05
CA LEU A 12 -30.96 -5.85 -21.96
C LEU A 12 -30.05 -4.68 -22.33
N LEU A 13 -30.42 -3.89 -23.33
CA LEU A 13 -29.67 -2.71 -23.73
C LEU A 13 -29.67 -1.64 -22.62
N ILE A 14 -30.83 -1.36 -22.02
CA ILE A 14 -30.93 -0.44 -20.87
C ILE A 14 -30.11 -0.97 -19.68
N LEU A 15 -30.23 -2.26 -19.36
CA LEU A 15 -29.48 -2.88 -18.26
C LEU A 15 -27.96 -2.76 -18.50
N THR A 16 -27.52 -3.01 -19.73
CA THR A 16 -26.10 -2.88 -20.10
C THR A 16 -25.62 -1.44 -19.95
N LEU A 17 -26.40 -0.45 -20.40
CA LEU A 17 -26.08 0.97 -20.25
C LEU A 17 -26.03 1.38 -18.77
N LEU A 18 -26.95 0.89 -17.94
CA LEU A 18 -26.92 1.13 -16.49
C LEU A 18 -25.69 0.50 -15.85
N CYS A 19 -25.35 -0.75 -16.18
CA CYS A 19 -24.15 -1.41 -15.68
C CYS A 19 -22.87 -0.66 -16.08
N LEU A 20 -22.79 -0.17 -17.32
CA LEU A 20 -21.68 0.67 -17.79
C LEU A 20 -21.64 2.00 -17.04
N GLY A 21 -22.78 2.68 -16.88
CA GLY A 21 -22.87 3.93 -16.13
C GLY A 21 -22.44 3.78 -14.67
N PHE A 22 -22.91 2.73 -13.99
CA PHE A 22 -22.45 2.39 -12.64
C PHE A 22 -20.96 2.06 -12.61
N TYR A 23 -20.47 1.29 -13.57
CA TYR A 23 -19.05 0.96 -13.68
C TYR A 23 -18.19 2.23 -13.76
N PHE A 24 -18.51 3.15 -14.68
CA PHE A 24 -17.76 4.40 -14.83
C PHE A 24 -17.87 5.29 -13.60
N TYR A 25 -19.06 5.42 -13.01
CA TYR A 25 -19.27 6.19 -11.78
C TYR A 25 -18.41 5.67 -10.61
N PHE A 26 -18.43 4.35 -10.37
CA PHE A 26 -17.62 3.75 -9.31
C PHE A 26 -16.12 3.79 -9.64
N ASP A 27 -15.75 3.56 -10.90
CA ASP A 27 -14.35 3.65 -11.33
C ASP A 27 -13.80 5.06 -11.08
N GLN A 28 -14.56 6.11 -11.41
CA GLN A 28 -14.20 7.50 -11.13
C GLN A 28 -14.18 7.80 -9.63
N LYS A 29 -15.21 7.41 -8.88
CA LYS A 29 -15.31 7.65 -7.43
C LYS A 29 -14.15 7.05 -6.62
N PHE A 30 -13.64 5.89 -7.06
CA PHE A 30 -12.49 5.22 -6.44
C PHE A 30 -11.16 5.48 -7.16
N SER A 31 -11.17 6.29 -8.23
CA SER A 31 -9.93 6.78 -8.82
C SER A 31 -9.39 7.91 -7.97
N PRO A 32 -8.11 7.85 -7.58
CA PRO A 32 -7.52 8.96 -6.87
C PRO A 32 -7.32 10.12 -7.87
N GLU A 33 -7.29 11.35 -7.36
CA GLU A 33 -7.08 12.56 -8.18
C GLU A 33 -5.77 12.49 -8.98
N GLU A 34 -5.58 13.40 -9.94
CA GLU A 34 -4.27 13.55 -10.57
C GLU A 34 -3.17 13.80 -9.54
N ASN A 35 -2.00 13.22 -9.79
CA ASN A 35 -0.85 13.40 -8.92
C ASN A 35 -0.47 14.87 -8.87
N TYR A 36 -0.39 15.40 -7.66
CA TYR A 36 -0.11 16.81 -7.38
C TYR A 36 1.24 17.03 -6.71
N LEU A 37 2.06 15.98 -6.63
CA LEU A 37 3.41 16.07 -6.10
C LEU A 37 4.41 16.41 -7.19
N THR A 38 5.30 17.32 -6.87
CA THR A 38 6.58 17.47 -7.56
C THR A 38 7.66 16.84 -6.69
N VAL A 39 8.35 15.84 -7.24
CA VAL A 39 9.44 15.11 -6.56
C VAL A 39 10.76 15.42 -7.26
N LYS A 40 11.76 15.90 -6.51
CA LYS A 40 13.08 16.29 -7.03
C LYS A 40 14.20 15.66 -6.23
N ASN A 41 15.30 15.38 -6.92
CA ASN A 41 16.52 14.77 -6.39
C ASN A 41 16.33 13.34 -5.87
N GLU A 42 17.41 12.56 -5.93
CA GLU A 42 17.49 11.24 -5.29
C GLU A 42 17.66 11.42 -3.77
N SER A 43 16.99 10.60 -2.96
CA SER A 43 16.96 10.83 -1.51
C SER A 43 18.27 10.47 -0.79
N GLY A 44 19.12 9.65 -1.43
CA GLY A 44 20.10 8.84 -0.72
C GLY A 44 19.44 7.79 0.19
N LYS A 45 20.24 7.09 0.99
CA LYS A 45 19.73 6.07 1.93
C LYS A 45 19.01 6.71 3.11
N VAL A 46 17.68 6.73 3.07
CA VAL A 46 16.84 7.21 4.18
C VAL A 46 16.56 6.05 5.13
N ARG A 47 17.05 6.16 6.37
CA ARG A 47 16.84 5.12 7.39
C ARG A 47 15.36 5.04 7.78
N VAL A 48 14.84 3.82 7.76
CA VAL A 48 13.48 3.52 8.21
C VAL A 48 13.47 3.39 9.73
N LYS A 49 12.53 4.09 10.37
CA LYS A 49 12.18 3.83 11.77
C LYS A 49 10.93 2.96 11.80
N TRP A 50 11.01 1.81 12.46
CA TRP A 50 9.88 0.91 12.61
C TRP A 50 9.15 1.16 13.92
N LEU A 51 7.82 1.20 13.91
CA LEU A 51 7.01 1.10 15.13
C LEU A 51 6.41 -0.29 15.32
N GLY A 52 6.26 -0.68 16.58
CA GLY A 52 5.76 -1.99 16.98
C GLY A 52 6.81 -3.09 16.90
N GLU A 53 6.67 -4.12 17.73
CA GLU A 53 7.60 -5.24 17.84
C GLU A 53 7.76 -6.01 16.51
N ASN A 54 6.72 -6.01 15.68
CA ASN A 54 6.67 -6.75 14.41
C ASN A 54 6.94 -5.88 13.16
N LYS A 55 7.56 -4.69 13.32
CA LYS A 55 7.82 -3.75 12.22
C LYS A 55 6.52 -3.33 11.50
N ASN A 56 5.55 -2.89 12.30
CA ASN A 56 4.15 -2.66 11.90
C ASN A 56 3.88 -1.31 11.23
N VAL A 57 4.81 -0.36 11.33
CA VAL A 57 4.69 0.93 10.65
C VAL A 57 6.06 1.34 10.15
N MET A 58 6.16 1.61 8.85
CA MET A 58 7.37 2.13 8.22
C MET A 58 7.38 3.65 8.31
N LEU A 59 8.15 4.23 9.23
CA LEU A 59 8.28 5.68 9.36
C LEU A 59 9.53 6.19 8.67
N LEU A 60 9.36 7.28 7.93
CA LEU A 60 10.44 8.02 7.30
C LEU A 60 10.60 9.39 7.97
N PRO A 61 11.84 9.80 8.26
CA PRO A 61 12.11 11.14 8.77
C PRO A 61 11.83 12.17 7.69
N VAL A 62 11.16 13.25 8.08
CA VAL A 62 10.86 14.39 7.20
C VAL A 62 11.30 15.69 7.84
N HIS A 63 11.74 16.63 7.00
CA HIS A 63 12.23 17.93 7.43
C HIS A 63 11.58 19.07 6.64
N PHE A 64 11.48 20.23 7.28
CA PHE A 64 10.99 21.46 6.67
C PHE A 64 12.10 22.49 6.64
N GLN A 65 12.05 23.38 5.65
CA GLN A 65 13.04 24.44 5.52
C GLN A 65 13.04 25.35 6.77
N ASN A 66 14.21 25.67 7.29
CA ASN A 66 14.38 26.49 8.50
C ASN A 66 13.78 25.86 9.77
N ASP A 67 13.56 24.54 9.79
CA ASP A 67 13.22 23.80 11.01
C ASP A 67 14.22 22.67 11.25
N SER A 68 14.83 22.65 12.43
CA SER A 68 15.76 21.61 12.85
C SER A 68 15.06 20.38 13.43
N THR A 69 13.74 20.44 13.66
CA THR A 69 12.98 19.33 14.21
C THR A 69 12.81 18.22 13.17
N THR A 70 13.08 16.98 13.58
CA THR A 70 12.79 15.80 12.77
C THR A 70 11.37 15.34 13.05
N TYR A 71 10.54 15.36 12.02
CA TYR A 71 9.19 14.79 12.06
C TYR A 71 9.19 13.43 11.37
N PHE A 72 8.11 12.67 11.55
CA PHE A 72 7.96 11.38 10.88
C PHE A 72 6.66 11.32 10.08
N MET A 73 6.72 10.66 8.93
CA MET A 73 5.53 10.28 8.17
C MET A 73 5.57 8.78 7.89
N GLN A 74 4.42 8.14 7.91
CA GLN A 74 4.30 6.73 7.53
C GLN A 74 4.43 6.60 6.02
N PHE A 75 5.31 5.73 5.53
CA PHE A 75 5.33 5.35 4.13
C PHE A 75 4.34 4.22 3.87
N ASP A 76 3.30 4.51 3.10
CA ASP A 76 2.13 3.65 2.92
C ASP A 76 1.76 3.55 1.43
N THR A 77 2.16 2.46 0.78
CA THR A 77 1.78 2.20 -0.62
C THR A 77 0.31 1.82 -0.78
N GLY A 78 -0.38 1.50 0.32
CA GLY A 78 -1.83 1.38 0.42
C GLY A 78 -2.54 2.74 0.39
N SER A 79 -1.88 3.86 0.68
CA SER A 79 -2.43 5.19 0.44
C SER A 79 -2.08 5.68 -0.97
N PRO A 80 -3.05 6.06 -1.82
CA PRO A 80 -2.71 6.62 -3.13
C PRO A 80 -2.16 8.05 -3.04
N ASN A 81 -2.33 8.76 -1.92
CA ASN A 81 -1.97 10.16 -1.80
C ASN A 81 -1.13 10.42 -0.55
N THR A 82 -0.21 11.37 -0.66
CA THR A 82 0.52 11.97 0.46
C THR A 82 -0.37 12.99 1.14
N ILE A 83 -0.53 12.83 2.47
CA ILE A 83 -1.48 13.56 3.30
C ILE A 83 -0.85 13.96 4.64
N PHE A 84 -1.30 15.07 5.21
CA PHE A 84 -0.95 15.53 6.55
C PHE A 84 -2.11 15.33 7.53
N TYR A 85 -1.79 15.09 8.80
CA TYR A 85 -2.78 14.96 9.87
C TYR A 85 -3.05 16.32 10.50
N GLN A 86 -4.32 16.71 10.60
CA GLN A 86 -4.72 18.02 11.08
C GLN A 86 -4.21 18.34 12.49
N ASN A 87 -4.23 17.36 13.39
CA ASN A 87 -3.78 17.55 14.78
C ASN A 87 -2.27 17.79 14.86
N SER A 88 -1.51 17.22 13.94
CA SER A 88 -0.05 17.43 13.87
C SER A 88 0.33 18.84 13.41
N LEU A 89 -0.56 19.54 12.69
CA LEU A 89 -0.35 20.93 12.26
C LEU A 89 -0.25 21.90 13.44
N ALA A 90 -0.82 21.55 14.60
CA ALA A 90 -0.72 22.38 15.80
C ALA A 90 0.69 22.40 16.40
N ILE A 91 1.47 21.33 16.20
CA ILE A 91 2.80 21.12 16.78
C ILE A 91 3.91 21.69 15.88
N LEU A 92 3.59 21.99 14.63
CA LEU A 92 4.54 22.50 13.64
C LEU A 92 4.78 24.00 13.84
N LYS A 93 6.06 24.40 13.91
CA LYS A 93 6.47 25.78 14.19
C LYS A 93 6.00 26.78 13.14
N ASN A 94 5.94 26.34 11.88
CA ASN A 94 5.55 27.21 10.76
C ASN A 94 4.48 26.55 9.88
N LYS A 95 3.21 26.81 10.22
CA LYS A 95 2.04 26.22 9.55
C LYS A 95 1.94 26.53 8.06
N ASN A 96 2.58 27.61 7.60
CA ASN A 96 2.54 28.02 6.20
C ASN A 96 3.55 27.26 5.32
N GLN A 97 4.64 26.74 5.88
CA GLN A 97 5.63 25.97 5.11
C GLN A 97 5.12 24.57 4.70
N ILE A 98 4.30 23.95 5.56
CA ILE A 98 3.70 22.61 5.35
C ILE A 98 2.86 22.55 4.08
N LYS A 99 2.28 23.69 3.69
CA LYS A 99 1.40 23.78 2.52
C LYS A 99 2.14 23.71 1.20
N THR A 100 3.47 23.64 1.19
CA THR A 100 4.24 23.78 -0.06
C THR A 100 5.30 22.71 -0.24
N LYS A 101 6.06 22.33 0.80
CA LYS A 101 7.26 21.50 0.61
C LYS A 101 7.80 20.86 1.89
N PHE A 102 8.34 19.65 1.78
CA PHE A 102 9.17 18.98 2.77
C PHE A 102 10.29 18.17 2.09
N THR A 103 11.22 17.64 2.88
CA THR A 103 12.28 16.74 2.39
C THR A 103 12.25 15.40 3.08
N VAL A 104 12.63 14.35 2.34
CA VAL A 104 12.88 12.99 2.84
C VAL A 104 14.27 12.58 2.40
N GLY A 105 15.23 12.58 3.33
CA GLY A 105 16.64 12.61 2.96
C GLY A 105 16.93 13.84 2.09
N ASN A 106 17.54 13.61 0.93
CA ASN A 106 17.84 14.66 -0.05
C ASN A 106 16.70 14.93 -1.06
N THR A 107 15.64 14.10 -1.05
CA THR A 107 14.52 14.27 -1.98
C THR A 107 13.61 15.38 -1.47
N GLU A 108 13.33 16.32 -2.36
CA GLU A 108 12.34 17.37 -2.16
C GLU A 108 10.98 16.92 -2.68
N VAL A 109 9.97 17.03 -1.83
CA VAL A 109 8.57 16.75 -2.17
C VAL A 109 7.79 18.04 -1.96
N SER A 110 7.16 18.55 -3.03
CA SER A 110 6.37 19.78 -2.99
C SER A 110 5.01 19.62 -3.64
N SER A 111 4.04 20.39 -3.15
CA SER A 111 2.69 20.52 -3.69
C SER A 111 2.06 21.78 -3.12
N ASP A 112 1.23 22.47 -3.90
CA ASP A 112 0.41 23.60 -3.46
C ASP A 112 -0.89 23.18 -2.76
N ARG A 113 -1.23 21.88 -2.80
CA ARG A 113 -2.53 21.37 -2.39
C ARG A 113 -2.48 20.07 -1.60
N PHE A 114 -1.46 19.90 -0.76
CA PHE A 114 -1.39 18.76 0.15
C PHE A 114 -2.71 18.58 0.92
N LYS A 115 -3.25 17.36 0.89
CA LYS A 115 -4.48 17.04 1.61
C LYS A 115 -4.21 16.98 3.11
N ILE A 116 -5.13 17.57 3.86
CA ILE A 116 -5.13 17.54 5.33
C ILE A 116 -6.36 16.76 5.76
N ILE A 117 -6.17 15.74 6.60
CA ILE A 117 -7.27 14.96 7.16
C ILE A 117 -7.27 15.04 8.68
N SER A 118 -8.47 15.06 9.27
CA SER A 118 -8.61 14.87 10.71
C SER A 118 -8.44 13.38 11.04
N MET A 119 -7.54 13.07 11.96
CA MET A 119 -7.31 11.72 12.47
C MET A 119 -7.55 11.76 13.97
N VAL A 120 -8.31 10.79 14.51
CA VAL A 120 -8.49 10.68 15.96
C VAL A 120 -7.13 10.32 16.57
N GLU A 121 -6.68 11.08 17.55
CA GLU A 121 -5.41 10.81 18.23
C GLU A 121 -5.43 9.40 18.83
N SER A 122 -4.58 8.50 18.32
CA SER A 122 -4.16 7.37 19.14
C SER A 122 -3.25 7.92 20.22
N LYS A 123 -3.73 8.00 21.46
CA LYS A 123 -2.91 8.34 22.63
C LYS A 123 -1.86 7.25 22.88
N ASN A 124 -0.83 7.20 22.05
CA ASN A 124 0.37 6.43 22.35
C ASN A 124 1.40 7.34 23.01
N LYS A 125 1.97 6.83 24.10
CA LYS A 125 2.95 7.48 24.98
C LYS A 125 4.33 7.70 24.35
N ASP A 126 4.52 7.31 23.09
CA ASP A 126 5.81 7.40 22.42
C ASP A 126 6.04 8.80 21.86
N SER A 127 7.19 9.37 22.18
CA SER A 127 7.68 10.73 21.87
C SER A 127 7.87 11.04 20.37
N ILE A 128 7.33 10.21 19.48
CA ILE A 128 7.55 10.30 18.03
C ILE A 128 6.41 11.08 17.40
N THR A 129 6.73 12.27 16.90
CA THR A 129 5.78 13.14 16.21
C THR A 129 5.52 12.64 14.79
N ILE A 130 4.45 11.86 14.61
CA ILE A 130 3.96 11.43 13.30
C ILE A 130 3.01 12.49 12.76
N ILE A 131 3.33 13.06 11.60
CA ILE A 131 2.61 14.22 11.05
C ILE A 131 1.77 13.91 9.80
N GLY A 132 1.85 12.69 9.28
CA GLY A 132 1.08 12.28 8.12
C GLY A 132 1.54 10.97 7.48
N THR A 133 1.14 10.79 6.23
CA THR A 133 1.40 9.60 5.41
C THR A 133 1.99 10.03 4.08
N ILE A 134 3.10 9.42 3.68
CA ILE A 134 3.65 9.48 2.32
C ILE A 134 3.01 8.34 1.53
N GLY A 135 2.17 8.69 0.56
CA GLY A 135 1.46 7.73 -0.27
C GLY A 135 2.26 7.27 -1.49
N SER A 136 1.64 6.42 -2.30
CA SER A 136 2.19 5.94 -3.57
C SER A 136 2.36 7.03 -4.64
N ASP A 137 1.77 8.22 -4.47
CA ASP A 137 1.98 9.36 -5.37
C ASP A 137 3.44 9.81 -5.45
N ILE A 138 4.24 9.58 -4.41
CA ILE A 138 5.69 9.83 -4.45
C ILE A 138 6.42 8.90 -5.44
N LEU A 139 5.84 7.73 -5.74
CA LEU A 139 6.44 6.71 -6.61
C LEU A 139 6.14 6.94 -8.08
N ASP A 140 5.12 7.72 -8.40
CA ASP A 140 4.68 7.95 -9.78
C ASP A 140 5.80 8.55 -10.62
N GLN A 141 6.05 7.95 -11.79
CA GLN A 141 7.17 8.28 -12.69
C GLN A 141 8.58 8.15 -12.08
N ASN A 142 8.71 7.59 -10.87
CA ASN A 142 9.96 7.50 -10.14
C ASN A 142 10.42 6.05 -9.93
N LYS A 143 11.70 5.91 -9.60
CA LYS A 143 12.35 4.66 -9.20
C LYS A 143 12.61 4.68 -7.71
N THR A 144 12.30 3.58 -7.03
CA THR A 144 12.40 3.47 -5.58
C THR A 144 13.05 2.15 -5.19
N LEU A 145 13.94 2.18 -4.21
CA LEU A 145 14.50 1.00 -3.56
C LEU A 145 14.04 0.95 -2.12
N ILE A 146 13.40 -0.15 -1.72
CA ILE A 146 13.09 -0.46 -0.32
C ILE A 146 13.97 -1.63 0.08
N ASN A 147 14.97 -1.39 0.91
CA ASN A 147 15.86 -2.44 1.42
C ASN A 147 15.45 -2.78 2.86
N PHE A 148 14.65 -3.85 3.01
CA PHE A 148 14.16 -4.26 4.33
C PHE A 148 15.26 -4.85 5.20
N LYS A 149 16.20 -5.58 4.58
CA LYS A 149 17.32 -6.21 5.27
C LYS A 149 18.22 -5.17 5.96
N GLU A 150 18.51 -4.06 5.27
CA GLU A 150 19.34 -2.97 5.77
C GLU A 150 18.52 -1.79 6.35
N ASN A 151 17.19 -1.89 6.38
CA ASN A 151 16.25 -0.89 6.91
C ASN A 151 16.44 0.52 6.34
N TYR A 152 16.42 0.67 5.01
CA TYR A 152 16.40 1.97 4.36
C TYR A 152 15.53 2.00 3.10
N VAL A 153 15.12 3.22 2.71
CA VAL A 153 14.47 3.52 1.43
C VAL A 153 15.34 4.50 0.65
N VAL A 154 15.34 4.39 -0.68
CA VAL A 154 15.86 5.40 -1.59
C VAL A 154 14.76 5.77 -2.58
N PHE A 155 14.36 7.03 -2.60
CA PHE A 155 13.40 7.57 -3.55
C PHE A 155 14.09 8.24 -4.72
N ASN A 156 13.36 8.28 -5.84
CA ASN A 156 13.73 9.00 -7.05
C ASN A 156 15.16 8.66 -7.53
N LEU A 157 15.46 7.36 -7.53
CA LEU A 157 16.72 6.83 -8.01
C LEU A 157 16.94 7.23 -9.47
N SER A 158 18.12 7.75 -9.78
CA SER A 158 18.50 8.06 -11.16
C SER A 158 18.63 6.79 -12.03
N LYS A 159 19.17 5.71 -11.44
CA LYS A 159 19.47 4.45 -12.11
C LYS A 159 19.11 3.24 -11.26
N GLU A 160 18.85 2.13 -11.94
CA GLU A 160 18.64 0.83 -11.32
C GLU A 160 19.95 0.35 -10.64
N PRO A 161 19.90 -0.20 -9.42
CA PRO A 161 21.08 -0.82 -8.80
C PRO A 161 21.44 -2.13 -9.52
N GLN A 162 22.73 -2.36 -9.76
CA GLN A 162 23.23 -3.54 -10.51
C GLN A 162 22.72 -4.89 -9.99
N SER A 163 22.44 -5.00 -8.69
CA SER A 163 21.92 -6.22 -8.06
C SER A 163 20.54 -6.66 -8.56
N PHE A 164 19.81 -5.82 -9.33
CA PHE A 164 18.45 -6.10 -9.79
C PHE A 164 18.31 -6.35 -11.29
N ASN A 165 19.39 -6.20 -12.07
CA ASN A 165 19.35 -6.18 -13.54
C ASN A 165 18.69 -7.43 -14.17
N ASN A 166 18.77 -8.60 -13.52
CA ASN A 166 18.29 -9.88 -14.09
C ASN A 166 16.95 -10.38 -13.52
N SER A 167 16.40 -9.74 -12.48
CA SER A 167 15.18 -10.22 -11.78
C SER A 167 13.92 -9.40 -12.04
N LYS A 168 13.94 -8.49 -13.02
CA LYS A 168 12.78 -7.64 -13.38
C LYS A 168 11.56 -8.46 -13.80
N MET A 169 10.42 -8.17 -13.17
CA MET A 169 9.10 -8.67 -13.52
C MET A 169 8.13 -7.51 -13.71
N ASP A 170 7.09 -7.75 -14.50
CA ASP A 170 6.03 -6.77 -14.72
C ASP A 170 5.13 -6.68 -13.48
N PHE A 171 4.74 -5.46 -13.13
CA PHE A 171 3.63 -5.20 -12.21
C PHE A 171 2.66 -4.22 -12.86
N LYS A 172 1.56 -3.88 -12.18
CA LYS A 172 0.68 -2.79 -12.63
C LYS A 172 0.68 -1.69 -11.58
N PHE A 173 0.88 -0.44 -12.00
CA PHE A 173 0.75 0.74 -11.16
C PHE A 173 -0.55 1.49 -11.48
N LYS A 174 -1.69 0.84 -11.22
CA LYS A 174 -3.00 1.40 -11.57
C LYS A 174 -3.62 2.10 -10.36
N LYS A 175 -4.12 3.33 -10.55
CA LYS A 175 -4.71 4.15 -9.46
C LYS A 175 -3.75 4.29 -8.26
N ARG A 176 -2.45 4.37 -8.56
CA ARG A 176 -1.35 4.40 -7.58
C ARG A 176 -1.36 3.22 -6.60
N LYS A 177 -1.77 2.04 -7.09
CA LYS A 177 -1.69 0.77 -6.39
C LYS A 177 -0.71 -0.13 -7.11
N ILE A 178 0.19 -0.76 -6.37
CA ILE A 178 1.20 -1.69 -6.90
C ILE A 178 0.60 -3.09 -6.90
N ILE A 179 0.26 -3.61 -8.07
CA ILE A 179 -0.28 -4.96 -8.23
C ILE A 179 0.79 -5.86 -8.81
N ILE A 180 1.33 -6.74 -7.98
CA ILE A 180 2.36 -7.72 -8.34
C ILE A 180 1.69 -9.03 -8.70
N THR A 181 2.21 -9.72 -9.72
CA THR A 181 1.74 -11.07 -10.07
C THR A 181 2.76 -12.11 -9.63
N GLY A 182 2.30 -13.18 -9.00
CA GLY A 182 3.14 -14.30 -8.55
C GLY A 182 2.46 -15.64 -8.82
N ILE A 183 3.18 -16.73 -8.58
CA ILE A 183 2.63 -18.09 -8.61
C ILE A 183 2.48 -18.57 -7.15
N LEU A 184 1.27 -18.94 -6.76
CA LEU A 184 0.95 -19.52 -5.46
C LEU A 184 0.04 -20.73 -5.70
N ASN A 185 0.38 -21.89 -5.14
CA ASN A 185 -0.31 -23.17 -5.40
C ASN A 185 -0.48 -23.46 -6.91
N GLU A 186 0.58 -23.26 -7.68
CA GLU A 186 0.64 -23.46 -9.15
C GLU A 186 -0.30 -22.54 -9.95
N LYS A 187 -0.98 -21.61 -9.30
CA LYS A 187 -1.89 -20.64 -9.94
C LYS A 187 -1.24 -19.28 -10.04
N LYS A 188 -1.53 -18.59 -11.15
CA LYS A 188 -1.13 -17.20 -11.36
C LYS A 188 -2.06 -16.29 -10.54
N GLU A 189 -1.51 -15.71 -9.51
CA GLU A 189 -2.20 -14.95 -8.48
C GLU A 189 -1.79 -13.47 -8.52
N LYS A 190 -2.69 -12.57 -8.10
CA LYS A 190 -2.46 -11.11 -8.07
C LYS A 190 -2.46 -10.60 -6.65
N PHE A 191 -1.45 -9.83 -6.31
CA PHE A 191 -1.23 -9.32 -4.97
C PHE A 191 -1.11 -7.80 -5.01
N LEU A 192 -1.86 -7.12 -4.13
CA LEU A 192 -1.62 -5.70 -3.86
C LEU A 192 -0.46 -5.59 -2.88
N TYR A 193 0.60 -4.88 -3.23
CA TYR A 193 1.63 -4.54 -2.25
C TYR A 193 1.23 -3.30 -1.45
N ASP A 194 1.15 -3.47 -0.13
CA ASP A 194 0.70 -2.46 0.83
C ASP A 194 1.69 -2.36 2.00
N SER A 195 2.55 -1.34 1.97
CA SER A 195 3.50 -1.07 3.04
C SER A 195 2.86 -0.52 4.32
N GLY A 196 1.58 -0.12 4.29
CA GLY A 196 0.79 0.26 5.47
C GLY A 196 0.27 -0.95 6.25
N THR A 197 -0.01 -2.07 5.56
CA THR A 197 -0.41 -3.36 6.16
C THR A 197 0.82 -4.18 6.58
N SER A 198 1.79 -3.55 7.26
CA SER A 198 3.13 -4.13 7.33
C SER A 198 3.36 -5.25 8.35
N ALA A 199 2.44 -5.41 9.30
CA ALA A 199 2.48 -6.48 10.31
C ALA A 199 2.28 -7.88 9.73
N TYR A 200 1.69 -7.99 8.52
CA TYR A 200 1.29 -9.25 7.92
C TYR A 200 2.15 -9.61 6.71
N GLU A 201 2.32 -10.90 6.44
CA GLU A 201 2.92 -11.37 5.19
C GLU A 201 1.89 -11.31 4.06
N LEU A 202 0.74 -11.96 4.25
CA LEU A 202 -0.40 -11.92 3.34
C LEU A 202 -1.71 -11.73 4.12
N LEU A 203 -2.39 -10.61 3.88
CA LEU A 203 -3.76 -10.37 4.32
C LEU A 203 -4.73 -10.77 3.19
N THR A 204 -5.59 -11.75 3.44
CA THR A 204 -6.48 -12.34 2.43
C THR A 204 -7.91 -12.53 2.95
N HIS A 205 -8.81 -12.99 2.08
CA HIS A 205 -10.18 -13.33 2.43
C HIS A 205 -10.24 -14.70 3.10
N LYS A 206 -11.29 -14.93 3.90
CA LYS A 206 -11.42 -16.10 4.78
C LYS A 206 -11.24 -17.44 4.04
N GLU A 207 -11.81 -17.58 2.84
CA GLU A 207 -11.70 -18.83 2.07
C GLU A 207 -10.26 -19.11 1.61
N ALA A 208 -9.54 -18.10 1.11
CA ALA A 208 -8.12 -18.26 0.79
C ALA A 208 -7.29 -18.50 2.06
N TRP A 209 -7.60 -17.84 3.17
CA TRP A 209 -6.94 -18.07 4.46
C TRP A 209 -7.09 -19.53 4.93
N GLU A 210 -8.30 -20.09 4.87
CA GLU A 210 -8.56 -21.49 5.22
C GLU A 210 -7.74 -22.47 4.35
N ASN A 211 -7.57 -22.16 3.06
CA ASN A 211 -6.82 -22.98 2.12
C ASN A 211 -5.30 -22.86 2.27
N LEU A 212 -4.80 -21.70 2.74
CA LEU A 212 -3.37 -21.39 2.82
C LEU A 212 -2.76 -21.71 4.19
N LYS A 213 -3.58 -21.76 5.24
CA LYS A 213 -3.09 -22.10 6.59
C LYS A 213 -2.75 -23.58 6.71
N LEU A 214 -1.83 -23.90 7.62
CA LEU A 214 -1.59 -25.28 8.02
C LEU A 214 -2.83 -25.86 8.73
N PRO A 215 -3.20 -27.14 8.48
CA PRO A 215 -4.41 -27.75 9.06
C PRO A 215 -4.49 -27.63 10.59
N ASN A 216 -3.37 -27.81 11.29
CA ASN A 216 -3.29 -27.79 12.75
C ASN A 216 -2.86 -26.44 13.34
N SER A 217 -2.79 -25.38 12.53
CA SER A 217 -2.40 -24.05 13.03
C SER A 217 -3.53 -23.44 13.87
N LYS A 218 -3.25 -23.18 15.14
CA LYS A 218 -4.11 -22.33 15.98
C LYS A 218 -3.86 -20.86 15.61
N PRO A 219 -4.89 -20.10 15.19
CA PRO A 219 -4.70 -18.71 14.83
C PRO A 219 -4.35 -17.86 16.06
N VAL A 220 -3.39 -16.96 15.89
CA VAL A 220 -3.20 -15.82 16.79
C VAL A 220 -4.30 -14.81 16.47
N VAL A 221 -5.05 -14.41 17.50
CA VAL A 221 -6.19 -13.49 17.36
C VAL A 221 -5.85 -12.16 18.00
N GLU A 222 -5.86 -11.09 17.22
CA GLU A 222 -5.63 -9.73 17.71
C GLU A 222 -6.84 -8.86 17.41
N LYS A 223 -7.27 -8.08 18.39
CA LYS A 223 -8.39 -7.12 18.25
C LYS A 223 -7.84 -5.72 18.24
N THR A 224 -8.22 -4.94 17.24
CA THR A 224 -7.84 -3.53 17.11
C THR A 224 -9.09 -2.70 16.89
N GLN A 225 -9.23 -1.61 17.64
CA GLN A 225 -10.29 -0.63 17.39
C GLN A 225 -9.89 0.21 16.17
N SER A 226 -10.70 0.16 15.11
CA SER A 226 -10.56 1.02 13.93
C SER A 226 -11.84 1.84 13.78
N TRP A 227 -11.74 3.14 14.06
CA TRP A 227 -12.91 4.05 14.13
C TRP A 227 -13.96 3.54 15.14
N GLU A 228 -15.18 3.26 14.69
CA GLU A 228 -16.28 2.72 15.50
C GLU A 228 -16.36 1.18 15.47
N ARG A 229 -15.45 0.49 14.77
CA ARG A 229 -15.50 -0.96 14.57
C ARG A 229 -14.32 -1.67 15.21
N ILE A 230 -14.61 -2.83 15.81
CA ILE A 230 -13.57 -3.76 16.25
C ILE A 230 -13.17 -4.59 15.03
N LEU A 231 -11.94 -4.41 14.57
CA LEU A 231 -11.33 -5.31 13.61
C LEU A 231 -10.68 -6.46 14.38
N THR A 232 -11.00 -7.69 14.00
CA THR A 232 -10.39 -8.89 14.60
C THR A 232 -9.57 -9.58 13.53
N SER A 233 -8.25 -9.60 13.72
CA SER A 233 -7.34 -10.31 12.83
C SER A 233 -7.09 -11.73 13.34
N TYR A 234 -6.91 -12.66 12.41
CA TYR A 234 -6.64 -14.06 12.66
C TYR A 234 -5.44 -14.47 11.81
N THR A 235 -4.29 -14.61 12.44
CA THR A 235 -3.04 -14.98 11.78
C THR A 235 -2.72 -16.44 12.06
N ALA A 236 -2.61 -17.26 11.01
CA ALA A 236 -2.25 -18.66 11.11
C ALA A 236 -0.91 -18.92 10.41
N LYS A 237 -0.19 -19.96 10.86
CA LYS A 237 1.02 -20.42 10.20
C LYS A 237 0.69 -21.04 8.84
N SER A 238 1.59 -20.83 7.91
CA SER A 238 1.57 -21.34 6.54
C SER A 238 2.95 -21.88 6.19
N ASN A 239 3.03 -22.71 5.15
CA ASN A 239 4.26 -23.22 4.57
C ASN A 239 4.26 -23.08 3.05
N GLN A 240 3.38 -22.21 2.53
CA GLN A 240 3.22 -22.01 1.09
C GLN A 240 4.40 -21.21 0.53
N ILE A 241 4.64 -21.33 -0.76
CA ILE A 241 5.68 -20.58 -1.45
C ILE A 241 5.02 -19.70 -2.51
N ILE A 242 5.35 -18.41 -2.51
CA ILE A 242 4.99 -17.51 -3.59
C ILE A 242 6.22 -17.34 -4.48
N LYS A 243 6.09 -17.72 -5.75
CA LYS A 243 7.15 -17.56 -6.75
C LYS A 243 6.94 -16.28 -7.54
N PHE A 244 7.94 -15.41 -7.50
CA PHE A 244 8.03 -14.16 -8.25
C PHE A 244 9.18 -14.28 -9.25
N LYS A 245 8.86 -14.68 -10.50
CA LYS A 245 9.85 -14.96 -11.54
C LYS A 245 10.91 -15.98 -11.04
N ASN A 246 12.12 -15.52 -10.71
CA ASN A 246 13.24 -16.34 -10.24
C ASN A 246 13.44 -16.30 -8.71
N LYS A 247 12.58 -15.60 -7.97
CA LYS A 247 12.63 -15.52 -6.50
C LYS A 247 11.49 -16.30 -5.88
N GLU A 248 11.79 -17.13 -4.90
CA GLU A 248 10.81 -17.82 -4.08
C GLU A 248 10.78 -17.20 -2.69
N LEU A 249 9.59 -16.82 -2.23
CA LEU A 249 9.37 -16.30 -0.88
C LEU A 249 8.48 -17.29 -0.12
N LEU A 250 8.96 -17.71 1.06
CA LEU A 250 8.17 -18.51 1.98
C LEU A 250 7.07 -17.63 2.60
N LEU A 251 5.82 -18.04 2.41
CA LEU A 251 4.68 -17.55 3.15
C LEU A 251 4.58 -18.37 4.44
N SER A 252 5.16 -17.83 5.52
CA SER A 252 5.18 -18.46 6.82
C SER A 252 3.92 -18.16 7.65
N GLU A 253 3.19 -17.10 7.27
CA GLU A 253 1.96 -16.68 7.94
C GLU A 253 0.91 -16.16 6.95
N VAL A 254 -0.36 -16.42 7.24
CA VAL A 254 -1.48 -15.87 6.47
C VAL A 254 -2.53 -15.32 7.43
N THR A 255 -3.10 -14.17 7.09
CA THR A 255 -4.02 -13.43 7.95
C THR A 255 -5.35 -13.19 7.24
N TYR A 256 -6.46 -13.28 7.96
CA TYR A 256 -7.73 -12.67 7.57
C TYR A 256 -8.25 -11.75 8.67
N VAL A 257 -9.10 -10.79 8.31
CA VAL A 257 -9.66 -9.82 9.25
C VAL A 257 -11.19 -9.83 9.16
N GLU A 258 -11.84 -9.95 10.32
CA GLU A 258 -13.28 -9.73 10.49
C GLU A 258 -13.57 -8.30 10.96
N GLY A 259 -14.79 -7.82 10.72
CA GLY A 259 -15.21 -6.45 11.07
C GLY A 259 -15.08 -5.42 9.94
N ILE A 260 -14.52 -5.80 8.80
CA ILE A 260 -14.59 -5.01 7.56
C ILE A 260 -16.02 -4.97 7.02
N SER A 261 -16.40 -3.90 6.32
CA SER A 261 -17.73 -3.84 5.71
C SER A 261 -17.91 -4.93 4.65
N GLN A 262 -19.14 -5.41 4.48
CA GLN A 262 -19.45 -6.41 3.44
C GLN A 262 -19.04 -5.92 2.04
N SER A 263 -19.20 -4.62 1.75
CA SER A 263 -18.76 -4.03 0.49
C SER A 263 -17.24 -4.06 0.31
N GLN A 264 -16.46 -3.80 1.36
CA GLN A 264 -14.98 -3.94 1.32
C GLN A 264 -14.55 -5.39 1.11
N TYR A 265 -15.17 -6.34 1.82
CA TYR A 265 -14.91 -7.76 1.63
C TYR A 265 -15.21 -8.20 0.19
N MET A 266 -16.37 -7.80 -0.36
CA MET A 266 -16.75 -8.11 -1.74
C MET A 266 -15.80 -7.45 -2.74
N LEU A 267 -15.39 -6.20 -2.53
CA LEU A 267 -14.40 -5.53 -3.37
C LEU A 267 -13.07 -6.29 -3.40
N MET A 268 -12.58 -6.75 -2.25
CA MET A 268 -11.38 -7.60 -2.20
C MET A 268 -11.58 -8.89 -2.99
N LYS A 269 -12.68 -9.63 -2.73
CA LYS A 269 -12.98 -10.92 -3.37
C LYS A 269 -13.16 -10.82 -4.89
N PHE A 270 -13.90 -9.81 -5.36
CA PHE A 270 -14.24 -9.65 -6.78
C PHE A 270 -13.24 -8.81 -7.58
N SER A 271 -12.22 -8.24 -6.94
CA SER A 271 -11.11 -7.58 -7.65
C SER A 271 -10.23 -8.55 -8.45
N GLY A 272 -10.37 -9.86 -8.21
CA GLY A 272 -9.46 -10.88 -8.73
C GLY A 272 -8.07 -10.82 -8.10
N MET A 273 -7.94 -10.15 -6.95
CA MET A 273 -6.75 -10.16 -6.11
C MET A 273 -6.86 -11.26 -5.06
N THR A 274 -5.77 -11.98 -4.86
CA THR A 274 -5.61 -13.02 -3.84
C THR A 274 -5.55 -12.39 -2.45
N GLY A 275 -4.90 -11.23 -2.33
CA GLY A 275 -4.76 -10.52 -1.08
C GLY A 275 -3.76 -9.37 -1.16
N MET A 276 -3.42 -8.83 0.01
CA MET A 276 -2.46 -7.76 0.19
C MET A 276 -1.17 -8.32 0.80
N LEU A 277 -0.04 -8.08 0.15
CA LEU A 277 1.28 -8.39 0.70
C LEU A 277 1.75 -7.20 1.54
N GLY A 278 2.04 -7.47 2.81
CA GLY A 278 2.67 -6.50 3.69
C GLY A 278 4.19 -6.52 3.57
N ASN A 279 4.88 -5.78 4.45
CA ASN A 279 6.34 -5.74 4.46
C ASN A 279 6.96 -7.03 4.99
N LYS A 280 6.23 -7.80 5.83
CA LYS A 280 6.77 -8.95 6.56
C LYS A 280 7.36 -10.02 5.63
N ILE A 281 6.70 -10.28 4.50
CA ILE A 281 7.16 -11.27 3.51
C ILE A 281 8.49 -10.86 2.84
N PHE A 282 8.83 -9.58 2.86
CA PHE A 282 10.02 -9.01 2.23
C PHE A 282 11.15 -8.70 3.21
N LEU A 283 11.02 -8.98 4.52
CA LEU A 283 11.97 -8.51 5.55
C LEU A 283 13.44 -8.90 5.33
N ASN A 284 13.68 -10.04 4.67
CA ASN A 284 15.02 -10.52 4.35
C ASN A 284 15.47 -10.17 2.92
N ASN A 285 14.71 -9.32 2.23
CA ASN A 285 14.89 -8.98 0.83
C ASN A 285 14.95 -7.46 0.63
N SER A 286 15.20 -7.06 -0.61
CA SER A 286 15.03 -5.70 -1.10
C SER A 286 14.09 -5.66 -2.30
N LEU A 287 13.31 -4.59 -2.41
CA LEU A 287 12.42 -4.31 -3.52
C LEU A 287 12.94 -3.12 -4.31
N TYR A 288 13.21 -3.30 -5.60
CA TYR A 288 13.39 -2.21 -6.55
C TYR A 288 12.09 -2.06 -7.35
N ILE A 289 11.53 -0.85 -7.37
CA ILE A 289 10.24 -0.52 -7.99
C ILE A 289 10.48 0.62 -8.96
N ASP A 290 10.20 0.40 -10.25
CA ASP A 290 10.22 1.39 -11.31
C ASP A 290 8.78 1.59 -11.80
N CYS A 291 8.10 2.61 -11.28
CA CYS A 291 6.70 2.88 -11.65
C CYS A 291 6.57 3.51 -13.04
N LYS A 292 7.66 4.06 -13.60
CA LYS A 292 7.65 4.59 -14.96
C LYS A 292 7.58 3.47 -15.99
N GLU A 293 8.39 2.43 -15.79
CA GLU A 293 8.46 1.27 -16.69
C GLU A 293 7.57 0.09 -16.22
N GLU A 294 6.84 0.27 -15.11
CA GLU A 294 6.07 -0.76 -14.40
C GLU A 294 6.86 -2.06 -14.17
N LYS A 295 8.14 -1.92 -13.79
CA LYS A 295 9.04 -3.03 -13.46
C LYS A 295 9.31 -3.10 -11.97
N ILE A 296 9.31 -4.30 -11.42
CA ILE A 296 9.70 -4.56 -10.04
C ILE A 296 10.70 -5.72 -9.99
N SER A 297 11.64 -5.66 -9.05
CA SER A 297 12.60 -6.73 -8.81
C SER A 297 12.71 -7.00 -7.31
N ILE A 298 12.86 -8.27 -6.96
CA ILE A 298 13.07 -8.73 -5.58
C ILE A 298 14.46 -9.35 -5.51
N ASN A 299 15.26 -8.94 -4.52
CA ASN A 299 16.59 -9.50 -4.26
C ASN A 299 16.72 -9.96 -2.81
#